data_AF-A0AA36GIK6-F1
#
_entry.id   AF-A0AA36GIK6-F1
#
_cell.length_a   1.000
_cell.length_b   1.000
_cell.length_c   1.000
_cell.angle_alpha   90.00
_cell.angle_beta   90.00
_cell.angle_gamma   90.00
#
_symmetry.space_group_name_H-M   'P 1'
#
loop_
_entity.id
_entity.type
_entity.pdbx_description
1 polymer ?
#
loop_
_entity_poly.entity_id
_entity_poly.type
_entity_poly.pdbx_seq_one_letter_code
_entity_poly.pdbx_strand_id
1 'polypeptide(L)'
;MKRVIVGTGYLFLSLLGTCLNLSALSVLPECEKSLTRPLLIFFSTQLFVGIGTLLSIAVPVPYMVATNLPYFINPHLEGAPGLLVVLTVLTSYLIQFSVSIYRNIRVVFRVAEVISTDIVVEVLTALAFVLAVYISVDITKVTNMRRFSVDHLSWEQTKEEHFRLRNVIAYSAIVGMMFYALSIFDLLYRHIYDEEKEESTSTSPKTLLLYQVLHLICDIVFCVLILLPGVERPSDSPTLAIVHSLFNIFGPAVWPTFSLIIYSERIRNELCFRAYLMAKACASQDNIQTARNGRSRPT
;
A
#
# COMPACT_ATOMS: atom_id res chain seq x y z
N MET A 1 31.04 -4.53 2.90
CA MET A 1 30.13 -5.46 2.18
C MET A 1 28.67 -5.35 2.66
N LYS A 2 28.38 -5.50 3.97
CA LYS A 2 27.00 -5.40 4.51
C LYS A 2 26.26 -4.11 4.13
N ARG A 3 26.90 -2.94 4.30
CA ARG A 3 26.33 -1.62 3.93
C ARG A 3 25.88 -1.57 2.47
N VAL A 4 26.73 -2.01 1.54
CA VAL A 4 26.43 -2.07 0.10
C VAL A 4 25.24 -2.97 -0.18
N ILE A 5 25.20 -4.18 0.40
CA ILE A 5 24.08 -5.12 0.21
C ILE A 5 22.77 -4.49 0.66
N VAL A 6 22.74 -3.86 1.84
CA VAL A 6 21.53 -3.24 2.37
C VAL A 6 21.12 -2.02 1.56
N GLY A 7 22.05 -1.12 1.22
CA GLY A 7 21.78 0.05 0.37
C GLY A 7 21.22 -0.34 -1.00
N THR A 8 21.85 -1.30 -1.68
CA THR A 8 21.34 -1.86 -2.95
C THR A 8 20.00 -2.56 -2.77
N GLY A 9 19.78 -3.23 -1.63
CA GLY A 9 18.50 -3.85 -1.29
C GLY A 9 17.36 -2.83 -1.19
N TYR A 10 17.56 -1.71 -0.47
CA TYR A 10 16.57 -0.63 -0.41
C TYR A 10 16.29 -0.04 -1.80
N LEU A 11 17.34 0.21 -2.60
CA LEU A 11 17.16 0.69 -3.97
C LEU A 11 16.32 -0.27 -4.82
N PHE A 12 16.73 -1.54 -4.85
CA PHE A 12 16.08 -2.56 -5.66
C PHE A 12 14.62 -2.77 -5.25
N LEU A 13 14.34 -2.90 -3.96
CA LEU A 13 12.98 -3.07 -3.45
C LEU A 13 12.12 -1.84 -3.71
N SER A 14 12.66 -0.62 -3.59
CA SER A 14 11.92 0.60 -3.91
C SER A 14 11.57 0.71 -5.37
N LEU A 15 12.52 0.41 -6.26
CA LEU A 15 12.27 0.42 -7.71
C LEU A 15 11.27 -0.67 -8.10
N LEU A 16 11.43 -1.89 -7.56
CA LEU A 16 10.50 -2.99 -7.80
C LEU A 16 9.08 -2.62 -7.34
N GLY A 17 8.93 -2.14 -6.11
CA GLY A 17 7.62 -1.70 -5.59
C GLY A 17 7.02 -0.55 -6.42
N THR A 18 7.86 0.38 -6.88
CA THR A 18 7.41 1.49 -7.73
C THR A 18 6.89 0.98 -9.06
N CYS A 19 7.61 0.05 -9.70
CA CYS A 19 7.17 -0.61 -10.92
C CYS A 19 5.87 -1.38 -10.73
N LEU A 20 5.70 -2.08 -9.59
CA LEU A 20 4.46 -2.80 -9.27
C LEU A 20 3.28 -1.83 -9.15
N ASN A 21 3.43 -0.75 -8.38
CA ASN A 21 2.37 0.25 -8.20
C ASN A 21 2.05 0.99 -9.52
N LEU A 22 3.05 1.32 -10.33
CA LEU A 22 2.85 1.92 -11.65
C LEU A 22 2.13 0.96 -12.61
N SER A 23 2.49 -0.33 -12.58
CA SER A 23 1.83 -1.35 -13.39
C SER A 23 0.35 -1.47 -13.03
N ALA A 24 0.03 -1.54 -11.72
CA ALA A 24 -1.34 -1.53 -11.22
C ALA A 24 -2.09 -0.25 -11.64
N LEU A 25 -1.47 0.92 -11.47
CA LEU A 25 -2.07 2.21 -11.83
C LEU A 25 -2.36 2.30 -13.34
N SER A 26 -1.48 1.75 -14.17
CA SER A 26 -1.63 1.77 -15.64
C SER A 26 -2.79 0.91 -16.17
N VAL A 27 -3.29 -0.02 -15.36
CA VAL A 27 -4.39 -0.94 -15.71
C VAL A 27 -5.75 -0.41 -15.24
N LEU A 28 -5.77 0.47 -14.23
CA LEU A 28 -7.01 0.99 -13.64
C LEU A 28 -7.97 1.63 -14.67
N PRO A 29 -7.53 2.46 -15.63
CA PRO A 29 -8.44 3.05 -16.61
C PRO A 29 -9.18 2.01 -17.47
N GLU A 30 -8.50 0.92 -17.83
CA GLU A 30 -9.07 -0.15 -18.65
C GLU A 30 -10.02 -1.07 -17.86
N CYS A 31 -9.89 -1.02 -16.53
CA CYS A 31 -10.69 -1.78 -15.58
C CYS A 31 -11.82 -0.96 -14.95
N GLU A 32 -12.10 0.27 -15.42
CA GLU A 32 -13.16 1.14 -14.90
C GLU A 32 -14.55 0.46 -14.94
N LYS A 33 -14.84 -0.37 -15.93
CA LYS A 33 -16.10 -1.14 -15.96
C LYS A 33 -16.20 -2.21 -14.86
N SER A 34 -15.08 -2.62 -14.27
CA SER A 34 -15.02 -3.63 -13.20
C SER A 34 -14.90 -3.04 -11.79
N LEU A 35 -14.43 -1.80 -11.68
CA LEU A 35 -14.33 -1.07 -10.43
C LEU A 35 -15.29 0.10 -10.47
N THR A 36 -16.18 0.23 -9.49
CA THR A 36 -16.97 1.47 -9.38
C THR A 36 -16.02 2.67 -9.29
N ARG A 37 -16.36 3.79 -9.95
CA ARG A 37 -15.55 5.02 -9.96
C ARG A 37 -14.99 5.44 -8.57
N PRO A 38 -15.75 5.33 -7.46
CA PRO A 38 -15.22 5.47 -6.10
C PRO A 38 -13.95 4.67 -5.76
N LEU A 39 -13.96 3.38 -6.09
CA LEU A 39 -12.86 2.47 -5.80
C LEU A 39 -11.66 2.79 -6.69
N LEU A 40 -11.91 3.23 -7.93
CA LEU A 40 -10.84 3.65 -8.84
C LEU A 40 -10.11 4.87 -8.27
N ILE A 41 -10.83 5.86 -7.73
CA ILE A 41 -10.23 7.03 -7.07
C ILE A 41 -9.41 6.62 -5.85
N PHE A 42 -9.98 5.80 -4.96
CA PHE A 42 -9.28 5.34 -3.75
C PHE A 42 -8.01 4.55 -4.08
N PHE A 43 -8.10 3.54 -4.94
CA PHE A 43 -6.94 2.72 -5.30
C PHE A 43 -5.89 3.51 -6.08
N SER A 44 -6.30 4.39 -7.01
CA SER A 44 -5.35 5.27 -7.73
C SER A 44 -4.56 6.14 -6.76
N THR A 45 -5.26 6.71 -5.78
CA THR A 45 -4.65 7.55 -4.73
C THR A 45 -3.66 6.73 -3.90
N GLN A 46 -4.05 5.55 -3.42
CA GLN A 46 -3.17 4.69 -2.62
C GLN A 46 -1.93 4.24 -3.39
N LEU A 47 -2.07 3.88 -4.67
CA LEU A 47 -0.95 3.50 -5.53
C LEU A 47 0.02 4.66 -5.74
N PHE A 48 -0.50 5.87 -6.00
CA PHE A 48 0.30 7.07 -6.15
C PHE A 48 1.05 7.42 -4.87
N VAL A 49 0.37 7.37 -3.73
CA VAL A 49 0.97 7.60 -2.41
C VAL A 49 2.03 6.54 -2.10
N GLY A 50 1.77 5.27 -2.44
CA GLY A 50 2.74 4.18 -2.32
C GLY A 50 4.01 4.42 -3.14
N ILE A 51 3.89 4.91 -4.38
CA ILE A 51 5.04 5.35 -5.19
C ILE A 51 5.81 6.46 -4.47
N GLY A 52 5.10 7.45 -3.91
CA GLY A 52 5.70 8.52 -3.10
C GLY A 52 6.54 7.99 -1.92
N THR A 53 6.02 7.01 -1.17
CA THR A 53 6.77 6.33 -0.09
C THR A 53 8.05 5.71 -0.60
N LEU A 54 7.97 4.95 -1.70
CA LEU A 54 9.10 4.17 -2.22
C LEU A 54 10.20 5.06 -2.80
N LEU A 55 9.82 6.13 -3.51
CA LEU A 55 10.76 7.12 -4.05
C LEU A 55 11.45 7.95 -2.96
N SER A 56 10.75 8.21 -1.84
CA SER A 56 11.33 8.87 -0.65
C SER A 56 12.45 8.05 0.01
N ILE A 57 12.68 6.83 -0.45
CA ILE A 57 13.66 5.89 0.10
C ILE A 57 14.66 5.45 -0.98
N ALA A 58 14.18 5.24 -2.21
CA ALA A 58 14.97 4.76 -3.35
C ALA A 58 16.23 5.60 -3.57
N VAL A 59 16.15 6.92 -3.39
CA VAL A 59 17.26 7.84 -3.60
C VAL A 59 17.99 8.16 -2.28
N PRO A 60 17.27 8.52 -1.19
CA PRO A 60 17.95 8.95 0.03
C PRO A 60 18.78 7.86 0.70
N VAL A 61 18.26 6.63 0.78
CA VAL A 61 18.95 5.56 1.53
C VAL A 61 20.27 5.15 0.87
N PRO A 62 20.34 4.84 -0.45
CA PRO A 62 21.60 4.52 -1.08
C PRO A 62 22.63 5.65 -0.98
N TYR A 63 22.19 6.91 -1.09
CA TYR A 63 23.06 8.07 -0.91
C TYR A 63 23.65 8.13 0.50
N MET A 64 22.81 8.01 1.54
CA MET A 64 23.26 8.05 2.93
C MET A 64 24.22 6.89 3.27
N VAL A 65 23.95 5.71 2.70
CA VAL A 65 24.82 4.53 2.86
C VAL A 65 26.16 4.71 2.15
N ALA A 66 26.18 5.34 0.97
CA ALA A 66 27.39 5.53 0.17
C ALA A 66 28.29 6.65 0.73
N THR A 67 27.69 7.75 1.19
CA THR A 67 28.42 8.94 1.64
C THR A 67 28.65 8.97 3.15
N ASN A 68 27.92 8.15 3.92
CA ASN A 68 27.91 8.19 5.39
C ASN A 68 27.53 9.58 5.94
N LEU A 69 26.70 10.32 5.19
CA LEU A 69 26.19 11.64 5.51
C LEU A 69 24.66 11.65 5.39
N PRO A 70 23.95 12.55 6.09
CA PRO A 70 22.51 12.72 5.90
C PRO A 70 22.19 13.13 4.46
N TYR A 71 21.02 12.72 3.96
CA TYR A 71 20.61 13.02 2.58
C TYR A 71 20.47 14.53 2.33
N PHE A 72 19.88 15.25 3.29
CA PHE A 72 19.86 16.70 3.28
C PHE A 72 20.88 17.24 4.28
N ILE A 73 21.82 18.05 3.79
CA ILE A 73 22.83 18.73 4.61
C ILE A 73 22.17 19.83 5.47
N ASN A 74 21.04 20.40 5.01
CA ASN A 74 20.30 21.38 5.78
C ASN A 74 19.61 20.69 6.98
N PRO A 75 19.90 21.11 8.23
CA PRO A 75 19.35 20.48 9.44
C PRO A 75 17.82 20.56 9.52
N HIS A 76 17.18 21.53 8.85
CA HIS A 76 15.73 21.63 8.78
C HIS A 76 15.08 20.59 7.85
N LEU A 77 15.85 20.00 6.93
CA LEU A 77 15.37 19.04 5.94
C LEU A 77 15.86 17.61 6.20
N GLU A 78 16.75 17.41 7.17
CA GLU A 78 17.34 16.10 7.48
C GLU A 78 16.27 15.00 7.70
N GLY A 79 15.14 15.36 8.33
CA GLY A 79 14.01 14.45 8.59
C GLY A 79 12.97 14.37 7.47
N ALA A 80 13.12 15.09 6.36
CA ALA A 80 12.11 15.17 5.31
C ALA A 80 11.76 13.80 4.67
N PRO A 81 12.73 12.90 4.39
CA PRO A 81 12.42 11.55 3.90
C PRO A 81 11.55 10.77 4.89
N GLY A 82 11.83 10.85 6.19
CA GLY A 82 11.03 10.19 7.23
C GLY A 82 9.62 10.77 7.36
N LEU A 83 9.49 12.11 7.29
CA LEU A 83 8.20 12.79 7.26
C LEU A 83 7.34 12.32 6.08
N LEU A 84 7.92 12.24 4.88
CA LEU A 84 7.21 11.78 3.69
C LEU A 84 6.71 10.35 3.88
N VAL A 85 7.54 9.45 4.42
CA VAL A 85 7.13 8.07 4.72
C VAL A 85 5.95 8.03 5.69
N VAL A 86 5.99 8.79 6.78
CA VAL A 86 4.89 8.82 7.76
C VAL A 86 3.61 9.35 7.11
N LEU A 87 3.71 10.46 6.37
CA LEU A 87 2.59 11.09 5.69
C LEU A 87 1.93 10.13 4.69
N THR A 88 2.73 9.48 3.85
CA THR A 88 2.23 8.59 2.80
C THR A 88 1.66 7.30 3.37
N VAL A 89 2.30 6.70 4.37
CA VAL A 89 1.77 5.50 5.06
C VAL A 89 0.43 5.82 5.74
N LEU A 90 0.35 6.96 6.44
CA LEU A 90 -0.87 7.37 7.11
C LEU A 90 -2.00 7.69 6.13
N THR A 91 -1.69 8.39 5.03
CA THR A 91 -2.66 8.65 3.95
C THR A 91 -3.16 7.32 3.37
N SER A 92 -2.26 6.40 3.03
CA SER A 92 -2.62 5.08 2.50
C SER A 92 -3.54 4.31 3.45
N TYR A 93 -3.28 4.38 4.76
CA TYR A 93 -4.13 3.82 5.80
C TYR A 93 -5.53 4.42 5.84
N LEU A 94 -5.65 5.75 5.90
CA LEU A 94 -6.93 6.43 5.99
C LEU A 94 -7.80 6.20 4.74
N ILE A 95 -7.17 6.09 3.57
CA ILE A 95 -7.88 5.71 2.35
C ILE A 95 -8.32 4.23 2.41
N GLN A 96 -7.49 3.31 2.91
CA GLN A 96 -7.89 1.90 3.06
C GLN A 96 -9.09 1.78 4.01
N PHE A 97 -9.07 2.54 5.11
CA PHE A 97 -10.19 2.62 6.04
C PHE A 97 -11.47 3.12 5.35
N SER A 98 -11.35 4.13 4.49
CA SER A 98 -12.46 4.66 3.68
C SER A 98 -13.00 3.61 2.70
N VAL A 99 -12.12 2.87 2.02
CA VAL A 99 -12.49 1.72 1.16
C VAL A 99 -13.25 0.66 1.97
N SER A 100 -12.78 0.38 3.18
CA SER A 100 -13.38 -0.62 4.07
C SER A 100 -14.80 -0.23 4.49
N ILE A 101 -15.02 1.03 4.88
CA ILE A 101 -16.36 1.56 5.18
C ILE A 101 -17.25 1.50 3.93
N TYR A 102 -16.77 2.02 2.80
CA TYR A 102 -17.54 2.06 1.54
C TYR A 102 -18.01 0.66 1.13
N ARG A 103 -17.12 -0.33 1.16
CA ARG A 103 -17.46 -1.72 0.82
C ARG A 103 -18.53 -2.29 1.75
N ASN A 104 -18.40 -2.10 3.06
CA ASN A 104 -19.34 -2.65 4.04
C ASN A 104 -20.71 -1.95 3.97
N ILE A 105 -20.75 -0.63 3.79
CA ILE A 105 -22.00 0.12 3.62
C ILE A 105 -22.78 -0.36 2.39
N ARG A 106 -22.09 -0.61 1.27
CA ARG A 106 -22.75 -1.10 0.04
C ARG A 106 -23.43 -2.46 0.22
N VAL A 107 -22.86 -3.34 1.04
CA VAL A 107 -23.46 -4.65 1.34
C VAL A 107 -24.70 -4.52 2.22
N VAL A 108 -24.58 -3.76 3.32
CA VAL A 108 -25.66 -3.61 4.31
C VAL A 108 -26.82 -2.80 3.74
N PHE A 109 -26.54 -1.59 3.26
CA PHE A 109 -27.59 -0.62 3.00
C PHE A 109 -28.12 -0.67 1.56
N ARG A 110 -27.41 -1.32 0.62
CA ARG A 110 -27.73 -1.29 -0.83
C ARG A 110 -27.99 0.13 -1.38
N VAL A 111 -27.58 1.18 -0.67
CA VAL A 111 -27.79 2.59 -1.03
C VAL A 111 -26.80 2.95 -2.12
N ALA A 112 -27.20 2.69 -3.37
CA ALA A 112 -26.48 3.14 -4.55
C ALA A 112 -27.21 4.26 -5.31
N GLU A 113 -28.46 4.60 -4.93
CA GLU A 113 -29.31 5.45 -5.78
C GLU A 113 -29.52 6.88 -5.27
N VAL A 114 -29.31 7.18 -3.99
CA VAL A 114 -29.74 8.47 -3.40
C VAL A 114 -28.59 9.47 -3.16
N ILE A 115 -27.34 9.01 -3.11
CA ILE A 115 -26.18 9.85 -2.78
C ILE A 115 -25.20 9.85 -3.95
N SER A 116 -24.73 11.03 -4.37
CA SER A 116 -23.61 11.16 -5.32
C SER A 116 -22.32 10.61 -4.70
N THR A 117 -22.13 9.30 -4.84
CA THR A 117 -21.02 8.54 -4.26
C THR A 117 -19.66 9.10 -4.63
N ASP A 118 -19.51 9.64 -5.84
CA ASP A 118 -18.27 10.27 -6.32
C ASP A 118 -17.85 11.47 -5.45
N ILE A 119 -18.78 12.40 -5.17
CA ILE A 119 -18.49 13.62 -4.38
C ILE A 119 -18.10 13.22 -2.96
N VAL A 120 -18.82 12.26 -2.36
CA VAL A 120 -18.53 11.78 -1.01
C VAL A 120 -17.12 11.17 -0.95
N VAL A 121 -16.73 10.39 -1.96
CA VAL A 121 -15.41 9.75 -2.04
C VAL A 121 -14.30 10.78 -2.20
N GLU A 122 -14.49 11.80 -3.04
CA GLU A 122 -13.52 12.89 -3.19
C GLU A 122 -13.35 13.65 -1.88
N VAL A 123 -14.45 13.96 -1.18
CA VAL A 123 -14.40 14.62 0.14
C VAL A 123 -13.70 13.74 1.17
N LEU A 124 -14.01 12.44 1.23
CA LEU A 124 -13.33 11.50 2.14
C LEU A 124 -11.83 11.40 1.83
N THR A 125 -11.47 11.39 0.56
CA THR A 125 -10.06 11.38 0.12
C THR A 125 -9.35 12.66 0.56
N ALA A 126 -9.95 13.83 0.34
CA ALA A 126 -9.40 15.10 0.78
C ALA A 126 -9.24 15.18 2.30
N LEU A 127 -10.26 14.75 3.06
CA LEU A 127 -10.21 14.69 4.52
C LEU A 127 -9.10 13.74 5.01
N ALA A 128 -8.92 12.59 4.35
CA ALA A 128 -7.83 11.66 4.67
C ALA A 128 -6.45 12.32 4.50
N PHE A 129 -6.24 13.07 3.42
CA PHE A 129 -4.99 13.82 3.23
C PHE A 129 -4.79 14.90 4.29
N VAL A 130 -5.82 15.72 4.56
CA VAL A 130 -5.72 16.80 5.56
C VAL A 130 -5.43 16.23 6.95
N LEU A 131 -6.10 15.13 7.32
CA LEU A 131 -5.87 14.45 8.59
C LEU A 131 -4.47 13.84 8.66
N ALA A 132 -4.00 13.23 7.56
CA ALA A 132 -2.64 12.70 7.50
C ALA A 132 -1.59 13.80 7.68
N VAL A 133 -1.74 14.93 6.98
CA VAL A 133 -0.85 16.10 7.14
C VAL A 133 -0.89 16.62 8.58
N TYR A 134 -2.09 16.77 9.15
CA TYR A 134 -2.25 17.25 10.53
C TYR A 134 -1.51 16.36 11.53
N ILE A 135 -1.71 15.05 11.47
CA ILE A 135 -1.07 14.09 12.37
C ILE A 135 0.46 14.07 12.14
N SER A 136 0.92 14.07 10.89
CA SER A 136 2.35 14.14 10.58
C SER A 136 2.99 15.41 11.16
N VAL A 137 2.35 16.57 11.03
CA VAL A 137 2.82 17.82 11.61
C VAL A 137 2.78 17.80 13.15
N ASP A 138 1.80 17.14 13.76
CA ASP A 138 1.74 16.99 15.22
C ASP A 138 2.93 16.16 15.72
N ILE A 139 3.24 15.05 15.04
CA ILE A 139 4.40 14.20 15.36
C ILE A 139 5.72 15.00 15.22
N THR A 140 5.87 15.84 14.19
CA THR A 140 7.10 16.64 14.00
C THR A 140 7.28 17.72 15.06
N LYS A 141 6.19 18.26 15.61
CA LYS A 141 6.25 19.28 16.67
C LYS A 141 6.71 18.70 18.01
N VAL A 142 6.28 17.48 18.32
CA VAL A 142 6.54 16.84 19.62
C VAL A 142 7.87 16.08 19.61
N THR A 143 8.27 15.51 18.47
CA THR A 143 9.50 14.72 18.35
C THR A 143 10.17 14.89 16.99
N ASN A 144 11.43 14.45 16.90
CA ASN A 144 12.03 14.22 15.59
C ASN A 144 11.30 13.09 14.86
N MET A 145 11.06 13.26 13.56
CA MET A 145 10.55 12.18 12.71
C MET A 145 11.50 11.00 12.63
N ARG A 146 10.99 9.82 12.24
CA ARG A 146 11.84 8.68 11.93
C ARG A 146 13.03 9.04 11.04
N ARG A 147 14.19 8.49 11.36
CA ARG A 147 15.43 8.72 10.62
C ARG A 147 16.03 7.39 10.20
N PHE A 148 16.76 7.41 9.10
CA PHE A 148 17.56 6.26 8.69
C PHE A 148 18.90 6.31 9.42
N SER A 149 19.21 5.24 10.16
CA SER A 149 20.49 5.08 10.83
C SER A 149 21.47 4.35 9.92
N VAL A 150 22.59 5.01 9.57
CA VAL A 150 23.63 4.40 8.73
C VAL A 150 24.41 3.32 9.49
N ASP A 151 24.48 3.43 10.81
CA ASP A 151 25.15 2.44 11.67
C ASP A 151 24.32 1.17 11.82
N HIS A 152 23.02 1.32 12.02
CA HIS A 152 22.08 0.19 12.16
C HIS A 152 21.44 -0.25 10.84
N LEU A 153 21.65 0.50 9.75
CA LEU A 153 21.11 0.27 8.40
C LEU A 153 19.57 0.09 8.36
N SER A 154 18.88 0.76 9.26
CA SER A 154 17.44 0.64 9.46
C SER A 154 16.79 1.98 9.78
N TRP A 155 15.49 2.08 9.51
CA TRP A 155 14.68 3.23 9.88
C TRP A 155 14.25 3.12 11.34
N GLU A 156 14.66 4.10 12.13
CA GLU A 156 14.37 4.18 13.55
C GLU A 156 13.10 5.00 13.76
N GLN A 157 12.01 4.31 14.10
CA GLN A 157 10.74 4.93 14.45
C GLN A 157 10.79 5.44 15.89
N THR A 158 10.32 6.66 16.14
CA THR A 158 10.24 7.20 17.50
C THR A 158 9.05 6.62 18.26
N LYS A 159 9.17 6.56 19.60
CA LYS A 159 8.07 6.07 20.46
C LYS A 159 6.79 6.88 20.29
N GLU A 160 6.92 8.20 20.10
CA GLU A 160 5.77 9.10 19.89
C GLU A 160 5.10 8.84 18.54
N GLU A 161 5.88 8.69 17.45
CA GLU A 161 5.35 8.32 16.14
C GLU A 161 4.56 7.01 16.23
N HIS A 162 5.16 5.98 16.85
CA HIS A 162 4.51 4.68 17.05
C HIS A 162 3.22 4.79 17.87
N PHE A 163 3.26 5.55 18.98
CA PHE A 163 2.09 5.76 19.84
C PHE A 163 0.94 6.45 19.09
N ARG A 164 1.23 7.50 18.34
CA ARG A 164 0.24 8.25 17.56
C ARG A 164 -0.38 7.41 16.45
N LEU A 165 0.46 6.72 15.67
CA LEU A 165 -0.02 5.81 14.62
C LEU A 165 -0.89 4.69 15.20
N ARG A 166 -0.46 4.08 16.32
CA ARG A 166 -1.23 3.05 17.01
C ARG A 166 -2.61 3.54 17.44
N ASN A 167 -2.70 4.71 18.03
CA ASN A 167 -3.98 5.24 18.48
C ASN A 167 -4.92 5.49 17.31
N VAL A 168 -4.44 6.15 16.25
CA VAL A 168 -5.24 6.39 15.04
C VAL A 168 -5.75 5.07 14.48
N ILE A 169 -4.84 4.11 14.25
CA ILE A 169 -5.19 2.81 13.66
C ILE A 169 -6.14 2.02 14.57
N ALA A 170 -5.91 2.00 15.88
CA ALA A 170 -6.77 1.28 16.82
C ALA A 170 -8.21 1.83 16.84
N TYR A 171 -8.37 3.16 16.92
CA TYR A 171 -9.70 3.77 16.95
C TYR A 171 -10.46 3.56 15.64
N SER A 172 -9.81 3.75 14.48
CA SER A 172 -10.47 3.47 13.20
C SER A 172 -10.69 1.97 12.96
N ALA A 173 -9.80 1.09 13.42
CA ALA A 173 -10.00 -0.36 13.33
C ALA A 173 -11.25 -0.81 14.10
N ILE A 174 -11.51 -0.25 15.30
CA ILE A 174 -12.74 -0.54 16.05
C ILE A 174 -13.98 -0.21 15.20
N VAL A 175 -14.01 0.98 14.60
CA VAL A 175 -15.11 1.41 13.73
C VAL A 175 -15.23 0.49 12.51
N GLY A 176 -14.10 0.14 11.87
CA GLY A 176 -14.07 -0.78 10.73
C GLY A 176 -14.61 -2.17 11.08
N MET A 177 -14.22 -2.71 12.23
CA MET A 177 -14.72 -4.00 12.74
C MET A 177 -16.23 -3.99 12.96
N MET A 178 -16.79 -2.87 13.44
CA MET A 178 -18.25 -2.73 13.56
C MET A 178 -18.94 -2.82 12.20
N PHE A 179 -18.42 -2.15 11.17
CA PHE A 179 -18.94 -2.24 9.81
C PHE A 179 -18.82 -3.63 9.20
N TYR A 180 -17.69 -4.32 9.43
CA TYR A 180 -17.54 -5.72 9.02
C TYR A 180 -18.54 -6.63 9.72
N ALA A 181 -18.74 -6.48 11.02
CA ALA A 181 -19.71 -7.26 11.77
C ALA A 181 -21.12 -7.07 11.21
N LEU A 182 -21.55 -5.81 10.98
CA LEU A 182 -22.85 -5.50 10.38
C LEU A 182 -23.02 -6.14 9.00
N SER A 183 -22.00 -6.01 8.14
CA SER A 183 -21.97 -6.59 6.78
C SER A 183 -22.05 -8.11 6.80
N ILE A 184 -21.29 -8.77 7.68
CA ILE A 184 -21.30 -10.23 7.83
C ILE A 184 -22.64 -10.72 8.37
N PHE A 185 -23.21 -10.05 9.38
CA PHE A 185 -24.51 -10.43 9.93
C PHE A 185 -25.65 -10.26 8.92
N ASP A 186 -25.67 -9.18 8.14
CA ASP A 186 -26.63 -8.99 7.05
C ASP A 186 -26.53 -10.10 6.00
N LEU A 187 -25.31 -10.46 5.58
CA LEU A 187 -25.10 -11.55 4.63
C LEU A 187 -25.49 -12.92 5.18
N LEU A 188 -25.19 -13.20 6.44
CA LEU A 188 -25.60 -14.44 7.11
C LEU A 188 -27.12 -14.52 7.24
N TYR A 189 -27.77 -13.42 7.61
CA TYR A 189 -29.23 -13.35 7.69
C TYR A 189 -29.86 -13.66 6.34
N ARG A 190 -29.39 -13.01 5.26
CA ARG A 190 -29.88 -13.29 3.89
C ARG A 190 -29.65 -14.73 3.47
N HIS A 191 -28.48 -15.28 3.79
CA HIS A 191 -28.17 -16.66 3.44
C HIS A 191 -29.09 -17.67 4.17
N ILE A 192 -29.45 -17.42 5.43
CA ILE A 192 -30.25 -18.35 6.23
C ILE A 192 -31.76 -18.20 5.95
N TYR A 193 -32.24 -16.97 5.70
CA TYR A 193 -33.67 -16.64 5.71
C TYR A 193 -34.25 -16.17 4.37
N ASP A 194 -33.44 -15.72 3.39
CA ASP A 194 -33.91 -15.14 2.12
C ASP A 194 -33.67 -16.03 0.87
N GLU A 195 -33.36 -17.32 1.03
CA GLU A 195 -33.10 -18.23 -0.11
C GLU A 195 -34.30 -18.42 -1.08
N GLU A 196 -35.51 -17.93 -0.76
CA GLU A 196 -36.71 -18.13 -1.58
C GLU A 196 -36.95 -17.09 -2.71
N LYS A 197 -36.16 -16.01 -2.87
CA LYS A 197 -36.55 -14.91 -3.79
C LYS A 197 -35.53 -14.21 -4.68
N GLU A 198 -34.29 -14.67 -4.85
CA GLU A 198 -33.38 -14.02 -5.81
C GLU A 198 -33.43 -14.67 -7.21
N GLU A 199 -34.40 -14.23 -8.03
CA GLU A 199 -34.30 -14.33 -9.48
C GLU A 199 -33.16 -13.44 -10.00
N SER A 200 -32.22 -14.08 -10.70
CA SER A 200 -31.28 -13.53 -11.69
C SER A 200 -29.96 -12.85 -11.21
N THR A 201 -28.85 -13.44 -11.65
CA THR A 201 -27.55 -12.83 -11.99
C THR A 201 -26.66 -12.21 -10.90
N SER A 202 -27.10 -12.09 -9.64
CA SER A 202 -26.26 -11.56 -8.55
C SER A 202 -25.32 -12.65 -7.96
N THR A 203 -24.11 -12.27 -7.54
CA THR A 203 -23.12 -13.20 -6.94
C THR A 203 -23.68 -13.80 -5.64
N SER A 204 -23.58 -15.12 -5.46
CA SER A 204 -24.22 -15.79 -4.32
C SER A 204 -23.82 -15.17 -2.96
N PRO A 205 -24.74 -15.09 -1.97
CA PRO A 205 -24.44 -14.57 -0.63
C PRO A 205 -23.24 -15.25 0.04
N LYS A 206 -23.07 -16.56 -0.19
CA LYS A 206 -21.91 -17.34 0.27
C LYS A 206 -20.58 -16.80 -0.28
N THR A 207 -20.55 -16.50 -1.57
CA THR A 207 -19.37 -15.95 -2.24
C THR A 207 -19.05 -14.56 -1.70
N LEU A 208 -20.07 -13.72 -1.50
CA LEU A 208 -19.89 -12.36 -0.97
C LEU A 208 -19.42 -12.37 0.50
N LEU A 209 -19.92 -13.32 1.30
CA LEU A 209 -19.45 -13.55 2.67
C LEU A 209 -17.96 -13.93 2.70
N LEU A 210 -17.54 -14.85 1.83
CA LEU A 210 -16.13 -15.24 1.73
C LEU A 210 -15.24 -14.04 1.36
N TYR A 211 -15.67 -13.21 0.41
CA TYR A 211 -14.94 -11.98 0.05
C TYR A 211 -14.85 -11.00 1.22
N GLN A 212 -15.90 -10.83 2.02
CA GLN A 212 -15.84 -9.95 3.18
C GLN A 212 -14.85 -10.44 4.25
N VAL A 213 -14.83 -11.75 4.52
CA VAL A 213 -13.83 -12.34 5.44
C VAL A 213 -12.42 -12.17 4.90
N LEU A 214 -12.21 -12.40 3.60
CA LEU A 214 -10.91 -12.22 2.97
C LEU A 214 -10.43 -10.76 3.06
N HIS A 215 -11.32 -9.80 2.80
CA HIS A 215 -11.01 -8.38 2.94
C HIS A 215 -10.70 -7.99 4.39
N LEU A 216 -11.43 -8.55 5.36
CA LEU A 216 -11.15 -8.32 6.78
C LEU A 216 -9.74 -8.79 7.15
N ILE A 217 -9.36 -10.00 6.72
CA ILE A 217 -8.01 -10.52 6.94
C ILE A 217 -6.98 -9.59 6.29
N CYS A 218 -7.24 -9.11 5.06
CA CYS A 218 -6.33 -8.19 4.37
C CYS A 218 -6.16 -6.86 5.13
N ASP A 219 -7.26 -6.26 5.59
CA ASP A 219 -7.21 -5.01 6.35
C ASP A 219 -6.46 -5.19 7.68
N ILE A 220 -6.62 -6.34 8.36
CA ILE A 220 -5.87 -6.68 9.57
C ILE A 220 -4.37 -6.80 9.26
N VAL A 221 -3.99 -7.54 8.21
CA VAL A 221 -2.57 -7.69 7.83
C VAL A 221 -1.96 -6.32 7.51
N PHE A 222 -2.70 -5.45 6.82
CA PHE A 222 -2.23 -4.10 6.54
C PHE A 222 -2.00 -3.28 7.82
N CYS A 223 -2.93 -3.33 8.78
CA CYS A 223 -2.77 -2.68 10.08
C CYS A 223 -1.52 -3.22 10.81
N VAL A 224 -1.32 -4.53 10.80
CA VAL A 224 -0.17 -5.18 11.43
C VAL A 224 1.14 -4.72 10.78
N LEU A 225 1.21 -4.64 9.44
CA LEU A 225 2.40 -4.17 8.72
C LEU A 225 2.82 -2.75 9.13
N ILE A 226 1.86 -1.86 9.38
CA ILE A 226 2.12 -0.49 9.81
C ILE A 226 2.53 -0.44 11.30
N LEU A 227 1.90 -1.28 12.13
CA LEU A 227 2.04 -1.27 13.59
C LEU A 227 3.11 -2.24 14.13
N LEU A 228 3.94 -2.84 13.27
CA LEU A 228 5.02 -3.70 13.74
C LEU A 228 5.85 -2.96 14.83
N PRO A 229 6.05 -3.58 16.01
CA PRO A 229 6.72 -2.93 17.12
C PRO A 229 8.21 -2.75 16.82
N GLY A 230 8.71 -1.52 16.99
CA GLY A 230 10.12 -1.20 16.77
C GLY A 230 11.07 -2.05 17.61
N VAL A 231 12.26 -2.30 17.06
CA VAL A 231 13.32 -3.04 17.78
C VAL A 231 13.97 -2.10 18.80
N GLU A 232 13.76 -2.36 20.09
CA GLU A 232 14.23 -1.48 21.19
C GLU A 232 15.76 -1.32 21.23
N ARG A 233 16.50 -2.37 20.86
CA ARG A 233 17.97 -2.37 20.80
C ARG A 233 18.45 -2.90 19.45
N PRO A 234 18.58 -2.03 18.43
CA PRO A 234 19.06 -2.44 17.10
C PRO A 234 20.47 -3.04 17.12
N SER A 235 21.29 -2.69 18.13
CA SER A 235 22.62 -3.27 18.37
C SER A 235 22.58 -4.77 18.65
N ASP A 236 21.58 -5.22 19.41
CA ASP A 236 21.50 -6.59 19.93
C ASP A 236 20.98 -7.55 18.84
N SER A 237 20.22 -7.02 17.88
CA SER A 237 19.60 -7.80 16.79
C SER A 237 19.58 -7.02 15.47
N PRO A 238 20.75 -6.74 14.86
CA PRO A 238 20.84 -5.83 13.71
C PRO A 238 20.13 -6.36 12.46
N THR A 239 20.11 -7.68 12.24
CA THR A 239 19.37 -8.28 11.12
C THR A 239 17.86 -8.10 11.31
N LEU A 240 17.36 -8.27 12.53
CA LEU A 240 15.94 -8.08 12.84
C LEU A 240 15.53 -6.62 12.64
N ALA A 241 16.35 -5.67 13.07
CA ALA A 241 16.09 -4.23 12.86
C ALA A 241 16.00 -3.87 11.37
N ILE A 242 16.90 -4.41 10.53
CA ILE A 242 16.85 -4.22 9.07
C ILE A 242 15.56 -4.83 8.50
N VAL A 243 15.26 -6.09 8.80
CA VAL A 243 14.07 -6.79 8.28
C VAL A 243 12.79 -6.08 8.71
N HIS A 244 12.69 -5.68 9.97
CA HIS A 244 11.56 -4.93 10.51
C HIS A 244 11.36 -3.60 9.76
N SER A 245 12.45 -2.85 9.57
CA SER A 245 12.44 -1.60 8.81
C SER A 245 11.97 -1.81 7.37
N LEU A 246 12.41 -2.89 6.71
CA LEU A 246 11.93 -3.23 5.37
C LEU A 246 10.43 -3.51 5.37
N PHE A 247 9.92 -4.34 6.28
CA PHE A 247 8.49 -4.68 6.34
C PHE A 247 7.61 -3.45 6.64
N ASN A 248 8.00 -2.61 7.60
CA ASN A 248 7.25 -1.43 8.02
C ASN A 248 7.11 -0.37 6.92
N ILE A 249 7.99 -0.41 5.91
CA ILE A 249 8.05 0.56 4.82
C ILE A 249 7.51 -0.04 3.54
N PHE A 250 8.12 -1.12 3.07
CA PHE A 250 7.80 -1.72 1.78
C PHE A 250 6.44 -2.37 1.83
N GLY A 251 6.13 -3.09 2.92
CA GLY A 251 4.85 -3.76 3.12
C GLY A 251 3.67 -2.81 2.89
N PRO A 252 3.54 -1.72 3.66
CA PRO A 252 2.45 -0.77 3.45
C PRO A 252 2.46 -0.06 2.10
N ALA A 253 3.63 0.15 1.49
CA ALA A 253 3.75 0.84 0.20
C ALA A 253 3.33 -0.01 -1.00
N VAL A 254 3.51 -1.34 -0.94
CA VAL A 254 3.07 -2.27 -2.00
C VAL A 254 1.70 -2.89 -1.72
N TRP A 255 1.21 -2.78 -0.47
CA TRP A 255 -0.08 -3.34 -0.06
C TRP A 255 -1.26 -2.94 -0.96
N PRO A 256 -1.40 -1.68 -1.42
CA PRO A 256 -2.50 -1.30 -2.30
C PRO A 256 -2.57 -2.13 -3.59
N THR A 257 -1.41 -2.50 -4.16
CA THR A 257 -1.34 -3.38 -5.33
C THR A 257 -1.86 -4.78 -5.00
N PHE A 258 -1.45 -5.36 -3.86
CA PHE A 258 -1.96 -6.67 -3.42
C PHE A 258 -3.46 -6.63 -3.14
N SER A 259 -3.93 -5.60 -2.43
CA SER A 259 -5.35 -5.39 -2.15
C SER A 259 -6.16 -5.31 -3.46
N LEU A 260 -5.66 -4.60 -4.46
CA LEU A 260 -6.30 -4.46 -5.76
C LEU A 260 -6.40 -5.80 -6.53
N ILE A 261 -5.33 -6.59 -6.52
CA ILE A 261 -5.28 -7.93 -7.15
C ILE A 261 -6.27 -8.89 -6.50
N ILE A 262 -6.40 -8.83 -5.17
CA ILE A 262 -7.39 -9.62 -4.41
C ILE A 262 -8.81 -9.14 -4.74
N TYR A 263 -9.00 -7.83 -4.92
CA TYR A 263 -10.30 -7.22 -5.13
C TYR A 263 -10.91 -7.54 -6.52
N SER A 264 -10.11 -7.58 -7.58
CA SER A 264 -10.63 -7.73 -8.95
C SER A 264 -9.87 -8.76 -9.77
N GLU A 265 -10.58 -9.81 -10.19
CA GLU A 265 -10.10 -10.80 -11.14
C GLU A 265 -9.70 -10.16 -12.48
N ARG A 266 -10.45 -9.16 -12.96
CA ARG A 266 -10.13 -8.50 -14.23
C ARG A 266 -8.77 -7.80 -14.16
N ILE A 267 -8.47 -7.15 -13.03
CA ILE A 267 -7.17 -6.49 -12.82
C ILE A 267 -6.05 -7.52 -12.76
N ARG A 268 -6.28 -8.64 -12.06
CA ARG A 268 -5.33 -9.75 -12.03
C ARG A 268 -5.01 -10.26 -13.44
N ASN A 269 -6.03 -10.48 -14.26
CA ASN A 269 -5.87 -10.98 -15.62
C ASN A 269 -5.13 -9.98 -16.52
N GLU A 270 -5.48 -8.69 -16.44
CA GLU A 270 -4.85 -7.64 -17.24
C GLU A 270 -3.38 -7.42 -16.83
N LEU A 271 -3.07 -7.45 -15.52
CA LEU A 271 -1.70 -7.40 -15.04
C LEU A 271 -0.87 -8.59 -15.52
N CYS A 272 -1.43 -9.82 -15.45
CA CYS A 272 -0.77 -11.02 -15.98
C CYS A 272 -0.53 -10.91 -17.49
N PHE A 273 -1.50 -10.39 -18.24
CA PHE A 273 -1.38 -10.19 -19.69
C PHE A 273 -0.26 -9.19 -20.04
N ARG A 274 -0.19 -8.05 -19.35
CA ARG A 274 0.89 -7.06 -19.55
C ARG A 274 2.26 -7.59 -19.16
N ALA A 275 2.35 -8.33 -18.06
CA ALA A 275 3.58 -8.98 -17.64
C ALA A 275 4.06 -10.00 -18.71
N TYR A 276 3.14 -10.77 -19.28
CA TYR A 276 3.42 -11.68 -20.40
C TYR A 276 3.93 -10.94 -21.64
N LEU A 277 3.29 -9.84 -22.03
CA LEU A 277 3.73 -9.02 -23.16
C LEU A 277 5.12 -8.43 -22.96
N MET A 278 5.42 -7.92 -21.76
CA MET A 278 6.75 -7.41 -21.42
C MET A 278 7.81 -8.52 -21.49
N ALA A 279 7.55 -9.68 -20.88
CA ALA A 279 8.47 -10.81 -20.91
C ALA A 279 8.76 -11.27 -22.35
N LYS A 280 7.72 -11.33 -23.19
CA LYS A 280 7.85 -11.65 -24.61
C LYS A 280 8.66 -10.60 -25.37
N ALA A 281 8.45 -9.31 -25.10
CA ALA A 281 9.20 -8.23 -25.74
C ALA A 281 10.69 -8.27 -25.38
N CYS A 282 11.03 -8.50 -24.10
CA CYS A 282 12.41 -8.67 -23.66
C CYS A 282 13.09 -9.87 -24.32
N ALA A 283 12.42 -11.04 -24.32
CA ALA A 283 12.97 -12.24 -24.95
C ALA A 283 13.17 -12.08 -26.48
N SER A 284 12.29 -11.33 -27.15
CA SER A 284 12.44 -11.01 -28.56
C SER A 284 13.64 -10.09 -28.84
N GLN A 285 13.92 -9.13 -27.96
CA GLN A 285 15.09 -8.25 -28.09
C GLN A 285 16.41 -9.01 -27.89
N ASP A 286 16.46 -9.92 -26.92
CA ASP A 286 17.63 -10.78 -26.67
C ASP A 286 17.95 -11.66 -27.89
N ASN A 287 16.93 -12.25 -28.52
CA ASN A 287 17.09 -13.04 -29.73
C ASN A 287 17.64 -12.21 -30.91
N ILE A 288 17.19 -10.95 -31.06
CA ILE A 288 17.68 -10.05 -32.11
C ILE A 288 19.14 -9.63 -31.85
N GLN A 289 19.49 -9.35 -30.60
CA GLN A 289 20.87 -9.00 -30.23
C GLN A 289 21.83 -10.19 -30.39
N THR A 290 21.39 -11.39 -30.02
CA THR A 290 22.19 -12.62 -30.15
C THR A 290 22.38 -12.99 -31.63
N ALA A 291 21.35 -12.83 -32.45
CA ALA A 291 21.45 -13.02 -33.91
C ALA A 291 22.37 -11.99 -34.60
N ARG A 292 22.43 -10.75 -34.10
CA ARG A 292 23.39 -9.73 -34.58
C ARG A 292 24.83 -10.05 -34.17
N ASN A 293 25.07 -10.44 -32.93
CA ASN A 293 26.42 -10.78 -32.44
C ASN A 293 26.95 -12.11 -33.01
N GLY A 294 26.06 -13.02 -33.40
CA GLY A 294 26.43 -14.25 -34.13
C GLY A 294 26.84 -14.01 -35.59
N ARG A 295 26.47 -12.87 -36.20
CA ARG A 295 26.85 -12.50 -37.57
C ARG A 295 28.15 -11.69 -37.67
N SER A 296 28.71 -11.24 -36.55
CA SER A 296 29.94 -10.42 -36.50
C SER A 296 31.22 -11.21 -36.21
N ARG A 297 31.21 -12.53 -36.36
CA ARG A 297 32.45 -13.34 -36.42
C ARG A 297 32.72 -13.76 -37.87
N PRO A 298 33.57 -13.03 -38.63
CA PRO A 298 34.22 -13.61 -39.79
C PRO A 298 35.28 -14.60 -39.30
N THR A 299 35.24 -15.79 -39.87
CA THR A 299 36.38 -16.74 -39.95
C THR A 299 37.57 -16.10 -40.64
#